data_AF-A0A396NRW0-F1
#
_entry.id   AF-A0A396NRW0-F1
#
_cell.length_a   1.000
_cell.length_b   1.000
_cell.length_c   1.000
_cell.angle_alpha   90.00
_cell.angle_beta   90.00
_cell.angle_gamma   90.00
#
_symmetry.space_group_name_H-M   'P 1'
#
loop_
_entity.id
_entity.type
_entity.pdbx_description
1 polymer ?
#
loop_
_entity_poly.entity_id
_entity_poly.type
_entity_poly.pdbx_seq_one_letter_code
_entity_poly.pdbx_strand_id
1 'polypeptide(L)'
;MKKQIGLLLGVLLLIGATGCGKEPQKQDMTGAYNVYEGYLTVKDNQLIVDEIKYIDLADKYWIDSLNLTEEDMLNGYYIYNPSDEKLTFTLNDETRYDFYDTGALFISEDNETRMYTTQEVSEFLKKFDAGNGELGKTPFEIQALEDGRVISIREIFIN
;
A
#
# COMPACT_ATOMS: atom_id res chain seq x y z
N MET A 1 -40.04 -11.53 67.06
CA MET A 1 -41.43 -11.80 66.63
C MET A 1 -41.73 -11.02 65.35
N LYS A 2 -42.54 -11.60 64.44
CA LYS A 2 -42.87 -11.22 63.04
C LYS A 2 -41.80 -11.67 62.03
N LYS A 3 -41.82 -12.87 61.44
CA LYS A 3 -42.78 -13.55 60.51
C LYS A 3 -43.14 -12.72 59.27
N GLN A 4 -42.50 -13.04 58.14
CA GLN A 4 -43.18 -13.30 56.85
C GLN A 4 -42.40 -14.36 56.05
N ILE A 5 -43.15 -15.37 55.64
CA ILE A 5 -42.90 -16.43 54.64
C ILE A 5 -43.36 -15.79 53.31
N GLY A 6 -42.81 -15.94 52.11
CA GLY A 6 -41.94 -16.90 51.41
C GLY A 6 -42.36 -16.83 49.92
N LEU A 7 -41.50 -17.17 48.96
CA LEU A 7 -41.83 -17.94 47.74
C LEU A 7 -40.57 -18.18 46.89
N LEU A 8 -40.33 -19.44 46.53
CA LEU A 8 -39.39 -19.85 45.48
C LEU A 8 -39.86 -19.37 44.10
N LEU A 9 -38.92 -19.03 43.22
CA LEU A 9 -38.97 -19.47 41.82
C LEU A 9 -37.53 -19.61 41.31
N GLY A 10 -37.14 -20.84 40.95
CA GLY A 10 -35.84 -21.14 40.39
C GLY A 10 -35.81 -20.95 38.89
N VAL A 11 -34.66 -20.58 38.34
CA VAL A 11 -34.20 -20.95 37.00
C VAL A 11 -32.69 -21.13 37.06
N LEU A 12 -32.24 -22.38 36.97
CA LEU A 12 -30.91 -22.73 36.46
C LEU A 12 -30.93 -22.47 34.96
N LEU A 13 -29.97 -21.70 34.44
CA LEU A 13 -29.57 -21.75 33.03
C LEU A 13 -28.05 -21.78 32.97
N LEU A 14 -27.55 -22.98 32.65
CA LEU A 14 -26.19 -23.26 32.24
C LEU A 14 -25.99 -22.87 30.76
N ILE A 15 -24.71 -22.69 30.43
CA ILE A 15 -24.05 -22.77 29.12
C ILE A 15 -24.02 -21.50 28.26
N GLY A 16 -22.79 -21.06 28.00
CA GLY A 16 -22.45 -20.16 26.90
C GLY A 16 -21.02 -19.63 26.98
N ALA A 17 -20.01 -20.52 27.05
CA ALA A 17 -18.63 -20.12 26.76
C ALA A 17 -18.50 -19.92 25.24
N THR A 18 -18.83 -18.72 24.75
CA THR A 18 -18.43 -18.32 23.40
C THR A 18 -16.99 -17.84 23.46
N GLY A 19 -16.08 -18.78 23.21
CA GLY A 19 -14.76 -18.44 22.70
C GLY A 19 -14.93 -17.79 21.34
N CYS A 20 -15.05 -16.46 21.30
CA CYS A 20 -14.78 -15.72 20.08
C CYS A 20 -13.28 -15.74 19.86
N GLY A 21 -12.83 -16.63 18.97
CA GLY A 21 -11.58 -16.41 18.27
C GLY A 21 -11.63 -15.01 17.66
N LYS A 22 -10.61 -14.20 17.95
CA LYS A 22 -10.47 -12.89 17.33
C LYS A 22 -10.26 -13.14 15.83
N GLU A 23 -11.29 -12.95 15.02
CA GLU A 23 -11.09 -12.61 13.62
C GLU A 23 -10.16 -11.38 13.59
N PRO A 24 -9.16 -11.32 12.69
CA PRO A 24 -8.39 -10.11 12.53
C PRO A 24 -9.38 -9.00 12.19
N GLN A 25 -9.48 -8.01 13.08
CA GLN A 25 -10.25 -6.81 12.80
C GLN A 25 -9.67 -6.21 11.53
N LYS A 26 -10.40 -6.28 10.42
CA LYS A 26 -10.18 -5.38 9.30
C LYS A 26 -10.34 -3.98 9.87
N GLN A 27 -9.23 -3.29 10.05
CA GLN A 27 -9.21 -1.90 10.46
C GLN A 27 -9.99 -1.12 9.40
N ASP A 28 -11.08 -0.48 9.83
CA ASP A 28 -11.88 0.41 9.01
C ASP A 28 -10.95 1.49 8.42
N MET A 29 -10.75 1.48 7.10
CA MET A 29 -9.99 2.49 6.34
C MET A 29 -10.78 3.81 6.25
N THR A 30 -11.20 4.33 7.41
CA THR A 30 -12.02 5.54 7.54
C THR A 30 -11.19 6.81 7.75
N GLY A 31 -9.85 6.69 7.74
CA GLY A 31 -8.94 7.82 7.77
C GLY A 31 -8.75 8.43 6.38
N ALA A 32 -8.71 9.76 6.29
CA ALA A 32 -8.21 10.44 5.10
C ALA A 32 -6.76 10.02 4.85
N TYR A 33 -6.42 9.76 3.59
CA TYR A 33 -5.07 9.44 3.16
C TYR A 33 -4.68 10.34 1.98
N ASN A 34 -3.38 10.51 1.81
CA ASN A 34 -2.79 11.18 0.66
C ASN A 34 -2.23 10.13 -0.31
N VAL A 35 -2.24 10.47 -1.59
CA VAL A 35 -1.68 9.65 -2.67
C VAL A 35 -0.42 10.33 -3.19
N TYR A 36 0.65 9.57 -3.32
CA TYR A 36 1.92 10.00 -3.88
C TYR A 36 2.31 9.06 -5.01
N GLU A 37 3.16 9.53 -5.91
CA GLU A 37 3.77 8.71 -6.95
C GLU A 37 5.29 8.90 -6.91
N GLY A 38 6.05 7.82 -7.02
CA GLY A 38 7.51 7.96 -6.93
C GLY A 38 8.30 6.69 -7.14
N TYR A 39 9.62 6.89 -7.25
CA TYR A 39 10.60 5.82 -7.14
C TYR A 39 10.92 5.56 -5.67
N LEU A 40 11.10 4.29 -5.32
CA LEU A 40 11.15 3.86 -3.94
C LEU A 40 12.53 3.37 -3.53
N THR A 41 12.90 3.71 -2.30
CA THR A 41 13.96 3.02 -1.55
C THR A 41 13.39 2.58 -0.22
N VAL A 42 13.56 1.32 0.13
CA VAL A 42 13.15 0.75 1.43
C VAL A 42 14.38 0.54 2.30
N LYS A 43 14.39 1.13 3.49
CA LYS A 43 15.50 0.98 4.43
C LYS A 43 15.02 1.06 5.88
N ASP A 44 15.37 0.07 6.70
CA ASP A 44 15.09 0.07 8.15
C ASP A 44 13.61 0.40 8.47
N ASN A 45 12.67 -0.27 7.80
CA ASN A 45 11.21 -0.04 7.88
C ASN A 45 10.75 1.37 7.45
N GLN A 46 11.61 2.16 6.83
CA GLN A 46 11.25 3.43 6.20
C GLN A 46 11.09 3.24 4.70
N LEU A 47 10.12 3.96 4.15
CA LEU A 47 9.95 4.14 2.73
C LEU A 47 10.40 5.55 2.36
N ILE A 48 11.45 5.64 1.54
CA ILE A 48 11.91 6.89 0.96
C ILE A 48 11.32 6.97 -0.44
N VAL A 49 10.64 8.08 -0.74
CA VAL A 49 9.98 8.33 -2.01
C VAL A 49 10.68 9.50 -2.69
N ASP A 50 11.24 9.22 -3.87
CA ASP A 50 11.67 10.22 -4.84
C ASP A 50 10.46 10.49 -5.76
N GLU A 51 9.75 11.59 -5.49
CA GLU A 51 8.48 11.88 -6.14
C GLU A 51 8.63 12.03 -7.65
N ILE A 52 7.63 11.55 -8.38
CA ILE A 52 7.54 11.75 -9.81
C ILE A 52 6.16 12.26 -10.19
N LYS A 53 6.09 12.84 -11.37
CA LYS A 53 4.86 13.24 -12.02
C LYS A 53 4.84 12.72 -13.45
N TYR A 54 3.79 12.00 -13.79
CA TYR A 54 3.46 11.75 -15.18
C TYR A 54 2.87 13.01 -15.80
N ILE A 55 3.45 13.40 -16.93
CA ILE A 55 2.94 14.45 -17.79
C ILE A 55 2.54 13.76 -19.08
N ASP A 56 1.26 13.71 -19.37
CA ASP A 56 0.76 13.14 -20.62
C ASP A 56 0.51 14.24 -21.68
N LEU A 57 0.14 13.84 -22.89
CA LEU A 57 -0.11 14.78 -23.99
C LEU A 57 -1.27 15.77 -23.72
N ALA A 58 -2.14 15.50 -22.74
CA ALA A 58 -3.22 16.39 -22.33
C ALA A 58 -2.77 17.45 -21.30
N ASP A 59 -1.64 17.26 -20.61
CA ASP A 59 -1.07 18.17 -19.61
C ASP A 59 -0.40 19.43 -20.21
N LYS A 60 -1.17 20.22 -20.96
CA LYS A 60 -0.66 21.38 -21.71
C LYS A 60 0.12 22.38 -20.86
N TYR A 61 -0.35 22.64 -19.64
CA TYR A 61 0.35 23.54 -18.71
C TYR A 61 1.79 23.08 -18.43
N TRP A 62 2.00 21.78 -18.19
CA TRP A 62 3.31 21.25 -17.85
C TRP A 62 4.20 21.11 -19.06
N ILE A 63 3.64 20.69 -20.20
CA ILE A 63 4.34 20.67 -21.49
C ILE A 63 4.92 22.05 -21.81
N ASP A 64 4.10 23.10 -21.70
CA ASP A 64 4.53 24.47 -21.97
C ASP A 64 5.55 24.96 -20.92
N SER A 65 5.30 24.70 -19.64
CA SER A 65 6.16 25.16 -18.53
C SER A 65 7.55 24.54 -18.56
N LEU A 66 7.66 23.28 -18.99
CA LEU A 66 8.91 22.53 -19.08
C LEU A 66 9.52 22.56 -20.49
N ASN A 67 8.86 23.23 -21.44
CA ASN A 67 9.25 23.30 -22.85
C ASN A 67 9.49 21.90 -23.45
N LEU A 68 8.57 20.96 -23.18
CA LEU A 68 8.63 19.59 -23.69
C LEU A 68 8.21 19.54 -25.16
N THR A 69 8.84 18.63 -25.90
CA THR A 69 8.54 18.34 -27.30
C THR A 69 7.95 16.93 -27.45
N GLU A 70 7.42 16.62 -28.64
CA GLU A 70 6.97 15.24 -28.95
C GLU A 70 8.12 14.22 -28.85
N GLU A 71 9.37 14.64 -29.11
CA GLU A 71 10.57 13.80 -29.00
C GLU A 71 10.91 13.46 -27.54
N ASP A 72 10.51 14.30 -26.59
CA ASP A 72 10.65 14.03 -25.15
C ASP A 72 9.59 13.05 -24.64
N MET A 73 8.52 12.83 -25.41
CA MET A 73 7.31 12.09 -25.02
C MET A 73 7.03 10.90 -25.96
N LEU A 74 8.07 10.20 -26.42
CA LEU A 74 7.93 9.11 -27.41
C LEU A 74 6.96 8.00 -26.99
N ASN A 75 6.82 7.77 -25.68
CA ASN A 75 5.90 6.78 -25.12
C ASN A 75 4.52 7.37 -24.76
N GLY A 76 4.25 8.61 -25.18
CA GLY A 76 3.01 9.35 -24.89
C GLY A 76 3.00 10.08 -23.54
N TYR A 77 4.08 10.00 -22.77
CA TYR A 77 4.24 10.69 -21.49
C TYR A 77 5.71 11.09 -21.26
N TYR A 78 5.90 12.05 -20.35
CA TYR A 78 7.18 12.44 -19.77
C TYR A 78 7.12 12.22 -18.25
N ILE A 79 8.18 11.66 -17.66
CA ILE A 79 8.30 11.54 -16.20
C ILE A 79 9.15 12.69 -15.69
N TYR A 80 8.49 13.60 -14.98
CA TYR A 80 9.12 14.75 -14.36
C TYR A 80 9.33 14.51 -12.87
N ASN A 81 10.52 14.79 -12.37
CA ASN A 81 10.75 14.89 -10.93
C ASN A 81 10.56 16.37 -10.51
N PRO A 82 9.53 16.71 -9.72
CA PRO A 82 9.27 18.08 -9.31
C PRO A 82 10.22 18.62 -8.25
N SER A 83 10.96 17.76 -7.53
CA SER A 83 11.79 18.16 -6.39
C SER A 83 12.93 17.18 -6.12
N ASP A 84 14.13 17.70 -5.84
CA ASP A 84 15.24 16.87 -5.33
C ASP A 84 15.01 16.41 -3.87
N GLU A 85 14.00 16.97 -3.18
CA GLU A 85 13.63 16.56 -1.83
C GLU A 85 12.89 15.22 -1.85
N LYS A 86 13.30 14.32 -0.94
CA LYS A 86 12.69 13.00 -0.80
C LYS A 86 11.74 12.97 0.39
N LEU A 87 10.59 12.37 0.19
CA LEU A 87 9.64 12.10 1.26
C LEU A 87 10.05 10.84 2.02
N THR A 88 9.71 10.77 3.31
CA THR A 88 9.97 9.61 4.14
C THR A 88 8.69 9.20 4.87
N PHE A 89 8.35 7.93 4.77
CA PHE A 89 7.17 7.32 5.40
C PHE A 89 7.58 6.09 6.22
N THR A 90 6.67 5.63 7.07
CA THR A 90 6.87 4.44 7.90
C THR A 90 6.09 3.25 7.34
N LEU A 91 6.80 2.15 7.11
CA LEU A 91 6.22 0.85 6.79
C LEU A 91 5.88 0.08 8.08
N ASN A 92 4.82 -0.70 8.04
CA ASN A 92 4.44 -1.59 9.14
C ASN A 92 3.94 -2.93 8.60
N ASP A 93 3.62 -3.85 9.51
CA ASP A 93 3.16 -5.20 9.18
C ASP A 93 1.77 -5.21 8.52
N GLU A 94 1.07 -4.08 8.48
CA GLU A 94 -0.23 -3.91 7.81
C GLU A 94 -0.09 -3.35 6.39
N THR A 95 1.07 -2.78 6.02
CA THR A 95 1.31 -2.20 4.70
C THR A 95 1.12 -3.26 3.61
N ARG A 96 0.24 -2.96 2.65
CA ARG A 96 -0.03 -3.85 1.50
C ARG A 96 0.87 -3.49 0.32
N TYR A 97 1.45 -4.50 -0.32
CA TYR A 97 2.27 -4.37 -1.53
C TYR A 97 1.55 -5.06 -2.69
N ASP A 98 1.31 -4.32 -3.77
CA ASP A 98 0.63 -4.78 -4.99
C ASP A 98 1.60 -4.60 -6.18
N PHE A 99 2.08 -5.68 -6.78
CA PHE A 99 3.09 -5.62 -7.85
C PHE A 99 2.98 -6.74 -8.89
N TYR A 100 3.49 -6.50 -10.09
CA TYR A 100 3.49 -7.47 -11.18
C TYR A 100 4.63 -8.49 -11.00
N ASP A 101 4.33 -9.76 -10.74
CA ASP A 101 5.29 -10.86 -10.70
C ASP A 101 5.74 -11.26 -12.11
N THR A 102 6.49 -10.39 -12.79
CA THR A 102 7.00 -10.64 -14.15
C THR A 102 8.03 -11.77 -14.21
N GLY A 103 8.68 -12.08 -13.08
CA GLY A 103 9.70 -13.14 -12.98
C GLY A 103 9.16 -14.52 -12.58
N ALA A 104 7.84 -14.67 -12.39
CA ALA A 104 7.22 -15.93 -11.94
C ALA A 104 7.79 -16.50 -10.64
N LEU A 105 8.04 -15.61 -9.68
CA LEU A 105 8.57 -15.96 -8.37
C LEU A 105 7.47 -16.34 -7.36
N PHE A 106 6.24 -15.87 -7.55
CA PHE A 106 5.14 -15.97 -6.58
C PHE A 106 3.85 -16.52 -7.18
N ILE A 107 3.56 -16.17 -8.43
CA ILE A 107 2.37 -16.57 -9.17
C ILE A 107 2.78 -17.55 -10.28
N SER A 108 2.08 -18.68 -10.35
CA SER A 108 2.27 -19.67 -11.43
C SER A 108 2.06 -19.04 -12.81
N GLU A 109 2.88 -19.43 -13.78
CA GLU A 109 2.90 -18.85 -15.14
C GLU A 109 1.58 -18.98 -15.89
N ASP A 110 0.73 -19.92 -15.52
CA ASP A 110 -0.60 -20.17 -16.10
C ASP A 110 -1.70 -19.21 -15.61
N ASN A 111 -1.40 -18.31 -14.66
CA ASN A 111 -2.36 -17.32 -14.19
C ASN A 111 -2.58 -16.21 -15.22
N GLU A 112 -3.85 -15.85 -15.43
CA GLU A 112 -4.27 -14.81 -16.37
C GLU A 112 -3.69 -13.43 -16.03
N THR A 113 -3.48 -13.15 -14.75
CA THR A 113 -2.85 -11.91 -14.28
C THR A 113 -1.55 -12.20 -13.56
N ARG A 114 -0.56 -11.34 -13.79
CA ARG A 114 0.70 -11.35 -13.05
C ARG A 114 0.65 -10.47 -11.80
N MET A 115 -0.50 -9.95 -11.38
CA MET A 115 -0.61 -9.06 -10.22
C MET A 115 -0.57 -9.88 -8.92
N TYR A 116 0.42 -9.62 -8.09
CA TYR A 116 0.64 -10.25 -6.79
C TYR A 116 0.44 -9.25 -5.65
N THR A 117 -0.20 -9.72 -4.58
CA THR A 117 -0.47 -8.92 -3.38
C THR A 117 0.11 -9.63 -2.16
N THR A 118 0.86 -8.89 -1.34
CA THR A 118 1.43 -9.40 -0.08
C THR A 118 1.48 -8.29 0.99
N GLN A 119 1.71 -8.66 2.24
CA GLN A 119 2.09 -7.75 3.33
C GLN A 119 3.55 -7.97 3.77
N GLU A 120 4.23 -8.93 3.16
CA GLU A 120 5.62 -9.25 3.46
C GLU A 120 6.56 -8.36 2.64
N VAL A 121 7.19 -7.39 3.29
CA VAL A 121 8.17 -6.50 2.63
C VAL A 121 9.31 -7.30 1.99
N SER A 122 9.69 -8.45 2.57
CA SER A 122 10.74 -9.30 2.03
C SER A 122 10.39 -9.90 0.66
N GLU A 123 9.13 -10.25 0.41
CA GLU A 123 8.65 -10.73 -0.89
C GLU A 123 8.63 -9.60 -1.91
N PHE A 124 8.19 -8.41 -1.49
CA PHE A 124 8.24 -7.21 -2.31
C PHE A 124 9.66 -6.87 -2.76
N LEU A 125 10.64 -6.85 -1.84
CA LEU A 125 12.04 -6.58 -2.16
C LEU A 125 12.67 -7.68 -3.04
N LYS A 126 12.28 -8.94 -2.82
CA LYS A 126 12.79 -10.08 -3.59
C LYS A 126 12.50 -9.96 -5.08
N LYS A 127 11.36 -9.37 -5.48
CA LYS A 127 11.05 -9.11 -6.89
C LYS A 127 12.17 -8.31 -7.58
N PHE A 128 12.72 -7.32 -6.89
CA PHE A 128 13.66 -6.37 -7.48
C PHE A 128 15.14 -6.78 -7.30
N ASP A 129 15.39 -7.95 -6.70
CA ASP A 129 16.73 -8.36 -6.23
C ASP A 129 17.41 -7.24 -5.40
N ALA A 130 16.60 -6.47 -4.68
CA ALA A 130 17.01 -5.21 -4.07
C ALA A 130 17.66 -5.47 -2.69
N GLY A 131 18.87 -6.01 -2.69
CA GLY A 131 19.65 -6.23 -1.46
C GLY A 131 20.00 -4.94 -0.69
N ASN A 132 19.99 -3.78 -1.37
CA ASN A 132 20.19 -2.45 -0.80
C ASN A 132 18.87 -1.68 -0.60
N GLY A 133 17.73 -2.25 -1.01
CA GLY A 133 16.41 -1.63 -0.91
C GLY A 133 16.03 -0.64 -2.01
N GLU A 134 16.90 -0.36 -2.99
CA GLU A 134 16.57 0.50 -4.14
C GLU A 134 15.79 -0.29 -5.19
N LEU A 135 14.61 0.19 -5.58
CA LEU A 135 13.72 -0.53 -6.51
C LEU A 135 13.87 -0.07 -7.97
N GLY A 136 15.00 0.57 -8.28
CA GLY A 136 15.30 1.11 -9.60
C GLY A 136 14.35 2.22 -10.03
N LYS A 137 14.04 2.26 -11.34
CA LYS A 137 13.14 3.25 -11.96
C LYS A 137 11.73 2.67 -12.20
N THR A 138 11.31 1.71 -11.38
CA THR A 138 9.93 1.25 -11.36
C THR A 138 9.08 2.25 -10.58
N PRO A 139 8.02 2.80 -11.18
CA PRO A 139 7.13 3.76 -10.53
C PRO A 139 6.12 3.07 -9.61
N PHE A 140 5.73 3.77 -8.55
CA PHE A 140 4.72 3.28 -7.61
C PHE A 140 3.75 4.37 -7.21
N GLU A 141 2.49 3.99 -6.98
CA GLU A 141 1.52 4.76 -6.21
C GLU A 141 1.66 4.38 -4.72
N ILE A 142 1.67 5.37 -3.84
CA ILE A 142 1.79 5.22 -2.40
C ILE A 142 0.59 5.88 -1.74
N GLN A 143 -0.16 5.11 -0.94
CA GLN A 143 -1.21 5.64 -0.09
C GLN A 143 -0.69 5.73 1.34
N ALA A 144 -0.67 6.94 1.91
CA ALA A 144 -0.18 7.17 3.26
C ALA A 144 -1.13 8.04 4.08
N LEU A 145 -1.22 7.73 5.38
CA LEU A 145 -1.95 8.53 6.35
C LEU A 145 -1.21 9.85 6.63
N GLU A 146 -1.93 10.82 7.22
CA GLU A 146 -1.35 12.12 7.60
C GLU A 146 -0.18 11.99 8.60
N ASP A 147 -0.17 10.93 9.42
CA ASP A 147 0.91 10.62 10.34
C ASP A 147 2.13 9.92 9.70
N GLY A 148 2.11 9.74 8.38
CA GLY A 148 3.20 9.16 7.60
C GLY A 148 3.22 7.63 7.57
N ARG A 149 2.23 6.93 8.14
CA ARG A 149 2.11 5.48 7.99
C ARG A 149 1.61 5.10 6.60
N VAL A 150 2.30 4.16 5.95
CA VAL A 150 1.93 3.66 4.63
C VAL A 150 0.83 2.61 4.73
N ILE A 151 -0.24 2.82 3.96
CA ILE A 151 -1.37 1.89 3.81
C ILE A 151 -1.06 0.89 2.70
N SER A 152 -0.65 1.38 1.53
CA SER A 152 -0.31 0.52 0.40
C SER A 152 0.74 1.13 -0.52
N ILE A 153 1.48 0.24 -1.17
CA ILE A 153 2.38 0.53 -2.28
C ILE A 153 1.93 -0.31 -3.46
N ARG A 154 1.65 0.33 -4.59
CA ARG A 154 1.21 -0.33 -5.82
C ARG A 154 2.10 0.04 -6.99
N GLU A 155 2.63 -0.96 -7.67
CA GLU A 155 3.37 -0.74 -8.91
C GLU A 155 2.44 -0.17 -9.99
N ILE A 156 2.89 0.92 -10.62
CA ILE A 156 2.21 1.51 -11.76
C ILE A 156 2.68 0.78 -13.01
N PHE A 157 1.74 0.17 -13.74
CA PHE A 157 2.06 -0.42 -15.02
C PHE A 157 2.22 0.67 -16.07
N ILE A 158 3.43 0.78 -16.60
CA ILE A 158 3.71 1.61 -17.77
C ILE A 158 3.78 0.68 -18.99
N ASN A 159 3.02 1.01 -20.04
CA ASN A 159 3.06 0.35 -21.35
C ASN A 159 4.30 0.73 -22.17
#